data_AF-A0A6P0Z2Z6-F1
#
_entry.id   AF-A0A6P0Z2Z6-F1
#
_cell.length_a   1.000
_cell.length_b   1.000
_cell.length_c   1.000
_cell.angle_alpha   90.00
_cell.angle_beta   90.00
_cell.angle_gamma   90.00
#
_symmetry.space_group_name_H-M   'P 1'
#
loop_
_entity.id
_entity.type
_entity.pdbx_description
1 polymer ?
#
loop_
_entity_poly.entity_id
_entity_poly.type
_entity_poly.pdbx_seq_one_letter_code
_entity_poly.pdbx_strand_id
1 'polypeptide(L)'
;MSTSSVSIRSIQHSLISRLADCIEATWQQYLDLQPYALPDDLGYVEGRLEGERLTIQNHCYSTREFRKIHLELAKIGSGLDILHCVMFPRPEYDLPMFGTDLVGGRNKKISAEINRQSPH
;
A
#
# COMPACT_ATOMS: atom_id res chain seq x y z
N MET A 1 9.28 -16.49 -16.96
CA MET A 1 8.01 -15.95 -17.49
C MET A 1 7.24 -15.40 -16.31
N SER A 2 7.39 -14.12 -16.02
CA SER A 2 6.67 -13.50 -14.90
C SER A 2 5.22 -13.32 -15.35
N THR A 3 4.32 -14.11 -14.79
CA THR A 3 2.88 -13.89 -14.95
C THR A 3 2.61 -12.47 -14.47
N SER A 4 2.24 -11.56 -15.37
CA SER A 4 1.73 -10.24 -15.01
C SER A 4 0.43 -10.46 -14.24
N SER A 5 0.53 -10.63 -12.92
CA SER A 5 -0.64 -10.71 -12.06
C SER A 5 -1.39 -9.40 -12.22
N VAL A 6 -2.66 -9.50 -12.61
CA VAL A 6 -3.54 -8.33 -12.68
C VAL A 6 -3.54 -7.68 -11.31
N SER A 7 -3.12 -6.41 -11.22
CA SER A 7 -3.07 -5.72 -9.94
C SER A 7 -4.46 -5.63 -9.34
N ILE A 8 -4.56 -5.90 -8.04
CA ILE A 8 -5.85 -5.93 -7.34
C ILE A 8 -6.53 -4.55 -7.32
N ARG A 9 -5.77 -3.47 -7.57
CA ARG A 9 -6.34 -2.12 -7.71
C ARG A 9 -7.40 -2.02 -8.80
N SER A 10 -7.35 -2.87 -9.84
CA SER A 10 -8.34 -2.89 -10.93
C SER A 10 -9.72 -3.38 -10.50
N ILE A 11 -9.81 -4.07 -9.36
CA ILE A 11 -11.04 -4.67 -8.81
C ILE A 11 -11.44 -4.06 -7.45
N GLN A 12 -10.73 -3.03 -7.01
CA GLN A 12 -11.06 -2.23 -5.82
C GLN A 12 -11.89 -0.99 -6.19
N HIS A 13 -12.44 -0.32 -5.17
CA HIS A 13 -13.09 0.96 -5.31
C HIS A 13 -12.21 1.99 -6.05
N SER A 14 -12.79 2.71 -7.01
CA SER A 14 -12.05 3.61 -7.92
C SER A 14 -11.20 4.68 -7.23
N LEU A 15 -11.63 5.15 -6.05
CA LEU A 15 -10.83 6.09 -5.26
C LEU A 15 -9.55 5.45 -4.71
N ILE A 16 -9.62 4.20 -4.25
CA ILE A 16 -8.46 3.44 -3.78
C ILE A 16 -7.49 3.22 -4.95
N SER A 17 -8.00 2.80 -6.10
CA SER A 17 -7.19 2.58 -7.31
C SER A 17 -6.45 3.86 -7.72
N ARG A 18 -7.19 4.97 -7.83
CA ARG A 18 -6.61 6.27 -8.22
C ARG A 18 -5.59 6.78 -7.21
N LEU A 19 -5.82 6.57 -5.92
CA LEU A 19 -4.87 6.98 -4.89
C LEU A 19 -3.61 6.13 -4.92
N ALA A 20 -3.71 4.81 -5.11
CA ALA A 20 -2.57 3.94 -5.29
C ALA A 20 -1.70 4.39 -6.46
N ASP A 21 -2.32 4.67 -7.62
CA ASP A 21 -1.62 5.17 -8.81
C ASP A 21 -0.95 6.53 -8.53
N CYS A 22 -1.63 7.44 -7.84
CA CYS A 22 -1.10 8.75 -7.47
C CYS A 22 0.10 8.64 -6.52
N ILE A 23 0.02 7.78 -5.51
CA ILE A 23 1.08 7.53 -4.54
C ILE A 23 2.33 7.00 -5.25
N GLU A 24 2.19 5.95 -6.06
CA GLU A 24 3.32 5.38 -6.78
C GLU A 24 3.91 6.34 -7.82
N ALA A 25 3.07 7.07 -8.56
CA ALA A 25 3.54 8.08 -9.51
C ALA A 25 4.33 9.18 -8.80
N THR A 26 3.86 9.63 -7.64
CA THR A 26 4.56 10.61 -6.80
C THR A 26 5.92 10.06 -6.37
N TRP A 27 5.99 8.81 -5.90
CA TRP A 27 7.25 8.19 -5.52
C TRP A 27 8.21 8.06 -6.69
N GLN A 28 7.75 7.58 -7.85
CA GLN A 28 8.59 7.44 -9.05
C GLN A 28 9.10 8.80 -9.57
N GLN A 29 8.32 9.86 -9.41
CA GLN A 29 8.70 11.19 -9.86
C GLN A 29 9.76 11.84 -8.95
N TYR A 30 9.64 11.68 -7.63
CA TYR A 30 10.41 12.47 -6.67
C TYR A 30 11.48 11.68 -5.91
N LEU A 31 11.47 10.35 -5.98
CA LEU A 31 12.37 9.49 -5.20
C LEU A 31 13.18 8.56 -6.10
N ASP A 32 14.43 8.31 -5.72
CA ASP A 32 15.26 7.27 -6.31
C ASP A 32 14.93 5.92 -5.64
N LEU A 33 13.94 5.22 -6.20
CA LEU A 33 13.39 3.98 -5.64
C LEU A 33 14.28 2.77 -5.91
N GLN A 34 14.59 2.06 -4.84
CA GLN A 34 15.21 0.73 -4.89
C GLN A 34 14.19 -0.32 -4.44
N PRO A 35 14.05 -1.47 -5.14
CA PRO A 35 13.19 -2.56 -4.69
C PRO A 35 13.54 -2.98 -3.26
N TYR A 36 12.54 -3.13 -2.40
CA TYR A 36 12.72 -3.69 -1.07
C TYR A 36 12.26 -5.14 -1.08
N ALA A 37 13.20 -6.07 -0.90
CA ALA A 37 12.90 -7.49 -0.88
C ALA A 37 11.99 -7.83 0.30
N LEU A 38 10.79 -8.29 -0.01
CA LEU A 38 9.90 -8.93 0.96
C LEU A 38 10.29 -10.41 1.06
N PRO A 39 10.06 -11.05 2.22
CA PRO A 39 10.07 -12.50 2.31
C PRO A 39 9.23 -13.12 1.21
N ASP A 40 9.71 -14.23 0.66
CA ASP A 40 8.95 -15.08 -0.25
C ASP A 40 7.60 -15.35 0.42
N ASP A 41 6.49 -15.10 -0.28
CA ASP A 41 5.09 -15.18 0.19
C ASP A 41 4.45 -13.91 0.74
N LEU A 42 5.18 -12.80 0.96
CA LEU A 42 4.56 -11.55 1.43
C LEU A 42 4.24 -10.54 0.33
N GLY A 43 4.77 -10.72 -0.88
CA GLY A 43 4.46 -9.83 -2.02
C GLY A 43 3.01 -9.95 -2.51
N TYR A 44 2.45 -11.16 -2.49
CA TYR A 44 1.06 -11.43 -2.82
C TYR A 44 0.54 -12.55 -1.92
N VAL A 45 -0.50 -12.25 -1.16
CA VAL A 45 -1.09 -13.18 -0.19
C VAL A 45 -2.53 -13.47 -0.59
N GLU A 46 -2.90 -14.74 -0.61
CA GLU A 46 -4.30 -15.17 -0.68
C GLU A 46 -4.67 -15.99 0.54
N GLY A 47 -5.89 -15.80 1.02
CA GLY A 47 -6.40 -16.54 2.17
C GLY A 47 -7.91 -16.40 2.30
N ARG A 48 -8.40 -16.66 3.52
CA ARG A 48 -9.79 -16.43 3.88
C ARG A 48 -9.89 -15.67 5.20
N LEU A 49 -10.83 -14.74 5.27
CA LEU A 49 -11.19 -14.04 6.49
C LEU A 49 -12.72 -14.09 6.61
N GLU A 50 -13.24 -14.59 7.73
CA GLU A 50 -14.68 -14.78 7.95
C GLU A 50 -15.40 -15.54 6.82
N GLY A 51 -14.70 -16.48 6.18
CA GLY A 51 -15.22 -17.28 5.06
C GLY A 51 -15.10 -16.61 3.68
N GLU A 52 -14.85 -15.31 3.63
CA GLU A 52 -14.65 -14.52 2.41
C GLU A 52 -13.20 -14.63 1.90
N ARG A 53 -13.00 -14.53 0.58
CA ARG A 53 -11.66 -14.53 -0.02
C ARG A 53 -10.90 -13.27 0.38
N LEU A 54 -9.72 -13.43 0.95
CA LEU A 54 -8.77 -12.36 1.22
C LEU A 54 -7.68 -12.37 0.15
N THR A 55 -7.41 -11.22 -0.43
CA THR A 55 -6.27 -11.00 -1.32
C THR A 55 -5.51 -9.77 -0.85
N ILE A 56 -4.19 -9.87 -0.70
CA ILE A 56 -3.29 -8.77 -0.33
C ILE A 56 -2.19 -8.69 -1.38
N GLN A 57 -1.86 -7.48 -1.80
CA GLN A 57 -0.75 -7.18 -2.70
C GLN A 57 0.13 -6.11 -2.06
N ASN A 58 1.41 -6.45 -1.88
CA ASN A 58 2.40 -5.59 -1.24
C ASN A 58 3.42 -5.08 -2.24
N HIS A 59 3.61 -3.76 -2.24
CA HIS A 59 4.65 -3.07 -2.98
C HIS A 59 5.57 -2.38 -1.95
N CYS A 60 6.83 -2.81 -1.90
CA CYS A 60 7.81 -2.24 -0.99
C CYS A 60 9.03 -1.73 -1.74
N TYR A 61 9.48 -0.55 -1.32
CA TYR A 61 10.65 0.14 -1.84
C TYR A 61 11.50 0.67 -0.69
N SER A 62 12.71 1.10 -1.01
CA SER A 62 13.55 1.89 -0.13
C SER A 62 14.24 2.98 -0.93
N THR A 63 14.73 4.01 -0.24
CA THR A 63 15.55 5.06 -0.84
C THR A 63 16.74 5.33 0.06
N ARG A 64 17.53 6.34 -0.32
CA ARG A 64 18.57 6.89 0.53
C ARG A 64 17.99 7.45 1.85
N GLU A 65 16.84 8.09 1.82
CA GLU A 65 16.19 8.76 2.96
C GLU A 65 15.15 7.89 3.68
N PHE A 66 14.54 6.93 3.00
CA PHE A 66 13.50 6.07 3.56
C PHE A 66 13.98 4.63 3.67
N ARG A 67 13.95 4.08 4.90
CA ARG A 67 14.34 2.68 5.16
C ARG A 67 13.34 1.67 4.60
N LYS A 68 12.06 2.06 4.53
CA LYS A 68 10.98 1.27 3.94
C LYS A 68 9.85 2.22 3.50
N ILE A 69 9.42 2.07 2.26
CA ILE A 69 8.21 2.67 1.69
C ILE A 69 7.30 1.49 1.35
N HIS A 70 6.09 1.48 1.88
CA HIS A 70 5.19 0.33 1.78
C HIS A 70 3.82 0.82 1.31
N LEU A 71 3.35 0.26 0.20
CA LEU A 71 1.96 0.30 -0.24
C LEU A 71 1.39 -1.11 -0.19
N GLU A 72 0.36 -1.31 0.62
CA GLU A 72 -0.43 -2.53 0.69
C GLU A 72 -1.83 -2.24 0.14
N LEU A 73 -2.27 -3.09 -0.76
CA LEU A 73 -3.66 -3.14 -1.21
C LEU A 73 -4.24 -4.45 -0.70
N ALA A 74 -5.44 -4.41 -0.12
CA ALA A 74 -6.15 -5.62 0.26
C ALA A 74 -7.62 -5.59 -0.16
N LYS A 75 -8.17 -6.76 -0.43
CA LYS A 75 -9.59 -6.97 -0.74
C LYS A 75 -10.12 -8.19 -0.01
N ILE A 76 -11.23 -8.03 0.69
CA ILE A 76 -11.94 -9.12 1.38
C ILE A 76 -13.34 -9.26 0.76
N GLY A 77 -13.53 -10.35 0.02
CA GLY A 77 -14.74 -10.63 -0.73
C GLY A 77 -15.16 -9.47 -1.62
N SER A 78 -16.46 -9.21 -1.69
CA SER A 78 -17.03 -8.03 -2.34
C SER A 78 -17.18 -6.83 -1.40
N GLY A 79 -16.83 -7.00 -0.12
CA GLY A 79 -17.34 -6.14 0.94
C GLY A 79 -16.38 -5.10 1.50
N LEU A 80 -15.09 -5.33 1.35
CA LEU A 80 -14.06 -4.49 1.95
C LEU A 80 -12.86 -4.36 1.02
N ASP A 81 -12.51 -3.11 0.72
CA ASP A 81 -11.29 -2.73 0.00
C ASP A 81 -10.43 -1.88 0.91
N ILE A 82 -9.12 -2.13 0.93
CA ILE A 82 -8.17 -1.44 1.81
C ILE A 82 -6.98 -0.97 0.98
N LEU A 83 -6.53 0.25 1.27
CA LEU A 83 -5.20 0.75 0.93
C LEU A 83 -4.52 1.18 2.22
N HIS A 84 -3.36 0.63 2.49
CA HIS A 84 -2.49 1.02 3.59
C HIS A 84 -1.16 1.48 3.00
N CYS A 85 -0.68 2.65 3.42
CA CYS A 85 0.57 3.19 2.93
C CYS A 85 1.37 3.82 4.07
N VAL A 86 2.64 3.42 4.22
CA VAL A 86 3.54 3.99 5.23
C VAL A 86 4.93 4.23 4.64
N MET A 87 5.50 5.38 4.98
CA MET A 87 6.89 5.73 4.66
C MET A 87 7.67 5.87 5.97
N PHE A 88 8.62 4.97 6.16
CA PHE A 88 9.52 4.95 7.30
C PHE A 88 10.84 5.64 6.93
N PRO A 89 11.16 6.81 7.51
CA PRO A 89 12.42 7.50 7.25
C PRO A 89 13.57 6.73 7.87
N ARG A 90 14.78 6.90 7.34
CA ARG A 90 16.01 6.48 8.01
C ARG A 90 16.28 7.44 9.18
N PRO A 91 16.73 6.95 10.35
CA PRO A 91 16.91 7.79 11.55
C PRO A 91 17.99 8.87 11.37
N GLU A 92 18.87 8.74 10.39
CA GLU A 92 19.88 9.76 10.05
C GLU A 92 19.28 11.02 9.38
N TYR A 93 18.00 10.98 9.01
CA TYR A 93 17.30 12.08 8.37
C TYR A 93 16.17 12.58 9.28
N ASP A 94 16.12 13.89 9.48
CA ASP A 94 15.07 14.59 10.24
C ASP A 94 13.77 14.68 9.42
N LEU A 95 13.18 13.51 9.13
CA LEU A 95 11.98 13.36 8.31
C LEU A 95 10.87 12.72 9.14
N PRO A 96 9.61 13.14 8.96
CA PRO A 96 8.47 12.52 9.64
C PRO A 96 8.17 11.14 9.07
N MET A 97 7.49 10.31 9.86
CA MET A 97 6.74 9.18 9.32
C MET A 97 5.46 9.69 8.66
N PHE A 98 5.20 9.22 7.43
CA PHE A 98 3.94 9.40 6.74
C PHE A 98 3.15 8.09 6.77
N GLY A 99 1.86 8.18 7.08
CA GLY A 99 0.93 7.05 7.02
C GLY A 99 -0.41 7.48 6.44
N THR A 100 -1.03 6.63 5.63
CA THR A 100 -2.42 6.80 5.21
C THR A 100 -3.12 5.47 5.05
N ASP A 101 -4.38 5.43 5.48
CA ASP A 101 -5.24 4.26 5.41
C ASP A 101 -6.58 4.65 4.78
N LEU A 102 -6.97 3.96 3.72
CA LEU A 102 -8.30 4.05 3.12
C LEU A 102 -9.02 2.73 3.27
N VAL A 103 -10.26 2.79 3.75
CA VAL A 103 -11.13 1.63 3.88
C VAL A 103 -12.44 1.89 3.16
N GLY A 104 -12.73 1.07 2.15
CA GLY A 104 -13.96 1.10 1.37
C GLY A 104 -14.89 -0.04 1.73
N GLY A 105 -16.11 0.28 2.15
CA GLY A 105 -17.14 -0.71 2.49
C GLY A 105 -18.17 -0.94 1.39
N ARG A 106 -19.01 -1.98 1.57
CA ARG A 106 -20.14 -2.39 0.68
C ARG A 106 -21.02 -1.25 0.15
N ASN A 107 -21.19 -0.16 0.91
CA ASN A 107 -22.05 0.97 0.53
C ASN A 107 -21.33 2.07 -0.26
N LYS A 108 -20.15 1.79 -0.83
CA LYS A 108 -19.26 2.78 -1.48
C LYS A 108 -18.83 3.93 -0.57
N LYS A 109 -19.02 3.78 0.74
CA LYS A 109 -18.49 4.71 1.73
C LYS A 109 -17.00 4.43 1.89
N ILE A 110 -16.22 5.50 1.88
CA ILE A 110 -14.78 5.47 2.10
C ILE A 110 -14.52 6.23 3.39
N SER A 111 -13.78 5.60 4.31
CA SER A 111 -13.11 6.29 5.41
C SER A 111 -11.63 6.42 5.06
N ALA A 112 -11.03 7.55 5.44
CA ALA A 112 -9.62 7.81 5.24
C ALA A 112 -9.00 8.36 6.53
N GLU A 113 -7.82 7.88 6.86
CA GLU A 113 -6.98 8.42 7.91
C GLU A 113 -5.62 8.79 7.31
N ILE A 114 -5.06 9.92 7.74
CA ILE A 114 -3.74 10.38 7.36
C ILE A 114 -3.03 10.75 8.65
N ASN A 115 -1.86 10.15 8.87
CA ASN A 115 -1.02 10.42 10.01
C ASN A 115 0.33 10.97 9.55
N ARG A 116 0.80 11.99 10.26
CA ARG A 116 2.17 12.50 10.16
C ARG A 116 2.73 12.55 11.58
N GLN A 117 3.77 11.76 11.82
CA GLN A 117 4.49 11.78 13.09
C GLN A 117 5.85 12.43 12.87
N SER A 118 6.09 13.56 13.53
CA SER A 118 7.40 14.22 13.53
C SER A 118 8.45 13.39 14.27
N PRO A 119 9.74 13.56 13.94
CA PRO A 119 10.84 13.01 14.73
C PRO A 119 10.77 13.46 16.20
N HIS A 120 11.18 12.58 17.11
CA HIS A 120 11.29 12.86 18.55
C HIS A 120 12.72 13.23 18.91
#